data_AF-A0A7J8FBQ5-F1
#
_entry.id   AF-A0A7J8FBQ5-F1
#
_cell.length_a   1.000
_cell.length_b   1.000
_cell.length_c   1.000
_cell.angle_alpha   90.00
_cell.angle_beta   90.00
_cell.angle_gamma   90.00
#
_symmetry.space_group_name_H-M   'P 1'
#
loop_
_entity.id
_entity.type
_entity.pdbx_description
1 polymer ?
#
loop_
_entity_poly.entity_id
_entity_poly.type
_entity_poly.pdbx_seq_one_letter_code
_entity_poly.pdbx_strand_id
1 'polypeptide(L)'
;MCVSIMYIYGHQKYFQDIQMMLGFPPPFFFQICWRFVSPAIIFFILIFTVIQYQPITYNHYQYPGWAVAVGFLMALSSVICIPIYALFQLCRTDGDTLLQRLKNATKPSRDWGPALLEHRTGRYAPTILPSPEDGLEVQPLHPDKAQIPMVGSNGSSRLQDSRI
;
A
#
# COMPACT_ATOMS: atom_id res chain seq x y z
N MET A 1 -10.79 4.14 -2.98
CA MET A 1 -9.41 3.69 -2.70
C MET A 1 -8.36 4.73 -3.07
N CYS A 2 -8.22 5.14 -4.34
CA CYS A 2 -7.17 6.08 -4.76
C CYS A 2 -7.16 7.40 -3.97
N VAL A 3 -8.34 8.02 -3.82
CA VAL A 3 -8.51 9.25 -3.03
C VAL A 3 -8.11 9.03 -1.57
N SER A 4 -8.52 7.90 -0.98
CA SER A 4 -8.17 7.53 0.39
C SER A 4 -6.65 7.47 0.58
N ILE A 5 -5.92 6.77 -0.29
CA ILE A 5 -4.46 6.66 -0.16
C ILE A 5 -3.78 8.02 -0.37
N MET A 6 -4.17 8.78 -1.39
CA MET A 6 -3.48 10.03 -1.74
C MET A 6 -3.71 11.14 -0.72
N TYR A 7 -4.91 11.22 -0.14
CA TYR A 7 -5.32 12.33 0.75
C TYR A 7 -5.35 11.96 2.23
N ILE A 8 -5.78 10.74 2.58
CA ILE A 8 -5.88 10.31 3.99
C ILE A 8 -4.51 9.83 4.49
N TYR A 9 -3.89 8.88 3.77
CA TYR A 9 -2.55 8.40 4.12
C TYR A 9 -1.46 9.44 3.79
N GLY A 10 -1.65 10.13 2.67
CA GLY A 10 -0.84 11.25 2.22
C GLY A 10 0.17 10.84 1.14
N HIS A 11 0.08 11.50 -0.02
CA HIS A 11 0.89 11.21 -1.21
C HIS A 11 2.41 11.14 -0.93
N GLN A 12 2.97 12.05 -0.12
CA GLN A 12 4.40 12.05 0.19
C GLN A 12 4.87 10.77 0.89
N LYS A 13 4.05 10.24 1.82
CA LYS A 13 4.38 8.99 2.51
C LYS A 13 4.31 7.83 1.53
N TYR A 14 3.24 7.79 0.74
CA TYR A 14 3.05 6.75 -0.27
C TYR A 14 4.19 6.69 -1.29
N PHE A 15 4.68 7.84 -1.79
CA PHE A 15 5.83 7.84 -2.71
C PHE A 15 7.14 7.44 -2.05
N GLN A 16 7.33 7.80 -0.78
CA GLN A 16 8.49 7.34 0.00
C GLN A 16 8.48 5.81 0.17
N ASP A 17 7.30 5.24 0.40
CA ASP A 17 7.12 3.79 0.55
C ASP A 17 7.38 3.06 -0.78
N ILE A 18 6.93 3.62 -1.90
CA ILE A 18 7.25 3.09 -3.23
C ILE A 18 8.74 3.17 -3.52
N GLN A 19 9.40 4.27 -3.17
CA GLN A 19 10.84 4.41 -3.33
C GLN A 19 11.60 3.37 -2.50
N MET A 20 11.13 3.07 -1.29
CA MET A 20 11.69 1.99 -0.47
C MET A 20 11.52 0.62 -1.15
N MET A 21 10.36 0.34 -1.73
CA MET A 21 10.08 -0.96 -2.36
C MET A 21 10.84 -1.16 -3.68
N LEU A 22 10.98 -0.11 -4.50
CA LEU A 22 11.56 -0.18 -5.84
C LEU A 22 13.03 0.24 -5.89
N GLY A 23 13.54 0.92 -4.86
CA GLY A 23 14.90 1.47 -4.82
C GLY A 23 15.09 2.80 -5.57
N PHE A 24 14.09 3.25 -6.34
CA PHE A 24 14.12 4.53 -7.06
C PHE A 24 12.80 5.29 -6.91
N PRO A 25 12.81 6.63 -6.86
CA PRO A 25 11.59 7.41 -6.75
C PRO A 25 10.81 7.39 -8.09
N PRO A 26 9.47 7.29 -8.07
CA PRO A 26 8.67 7.35 -9.29
C PRO A 26 8.79 8.73 -9.95
N PRO A 27 8.87 8.81 -11.30
CA PRO A 27 8.98 10.08 -12.01
C PRO A 27 7.76 10.97 -11.77
N PHE A 28 7.95 12.30 -11.77
CA PHE A 28 6.91 13.28 -11.43
C PHE A 28 5.60 13.12 -12.23
N PHE A 29 5.69 12.79 -13.52
CA PHE A 29 4.51 12.56 -14.37
C PHE A 29 3.60 11.45 -13.81
N PHE A 30 4.20 10.39 -13.29
CA PHE A 30 3.45 9.26 -12.74
C PHE A 30 2.78 9.62 -11.41
N GLN A 31 3.45 10.43 -10.59
CA GLN A 31 2.88 10.95 -9.35
C GLN A 31 1.62 11.79 -9.61
N ILE A 32 1.66 12.64 -10.64
CA ILE A 32 0.53 13.48 -11.06
C ILE A 32 -0.60 12.64 -11.65
N CYS A 33 -0.27 11.62 -12.43
CA CYS A 33 -1.24 10.68 -13.00
C CYS A 33 -2.08 10.00 -11.90
N TRP A 34 -1.43 9.47 -10.86
CA TRP A 34 -2.16 8.82 -9.77
C TRP A 34 -2.91 9.78 -8.87
N ARG A 35 -2.40 10.99 -8.69
CA ARG A 35 -3.04 12.00 -7.84
C ARG A 35 -4.26 12.64 -8.48
N PHE A 36 -4.22 12.93 -9.78
CA PHE A 36 -5.25 13.72 -10.46
C PHE A 36 -5.94 12.95 -11.57
N VAL A 37 -5.20 12.25 -12.43
CA VAL A 37 -5.78 11.57 -13.60
C VAL A 37 -6.65 10.40 -13.19
N SER A 38 -6.19 9.55 -12.26
CA SER A 38 -6.99 8.42 -11.76
C SER A 38 -8.33 8.85 -11.14
N PRO A 39 -8.39 9.77 -10.16
CA PRO A 39 -9.67 10.21 -9.62
C PRO A 39 -10.52 10.98 -10.65
N ALA A 40 -9.90 11.75 -11.55
CA ALA A 40 -10.64 12.45 -12.61
C ALA A 40 -11.32 11.48 -13.57
N ILE A 41 -10.62 10.41 -14.01
CA ILE A 41 -11.18 9.39 -14.90
C ILE A 41 -12.31 8.64 -14.19
N ILE A 42 -12.12 8.23 -12.94
CA ILE A 42 -13.17 7.54 -12.17
C ILE A 42 -14.42 8.43 -12.04
N PHE A 43 -14.22 9.72 -11.73
CA PHE A 43 -15.32 10.68 -11.60
C PHE A 43 -16.03 10.92 -12.94
N PHE A 44 -15.27 11.07 -14.02
CA PHE A 44 -15.79 11.23 -15.38
C PHE A 44 -16.65 10.03 -15.80
N ILE A 45 -16.15 8.81 -15.61
CA ILE A 45 -16.89 7.58 -15.94
C ILE A 45 -18.17 7.47 -15.10
N LEU A 46 -18.11 7.82 -13.81
CA LEU A 46 -19.27 7.80 -12.93
C LEU A 46 -20.35 8.77 -13.43
N ILE A 47 -20.00 10.02 -13.72
CA ILE A 47 -20.94 11.00 -14.29
C ILE A 47 -21.53 10.50 -15.60
N PHE A 48 -20.69 10.01 -16.51
CA PHE A 48 -21.14 9.52 -17.81
C PHE A 48 -22.11 8.35 -17.66
N THR A 49 -21.85 7.45 -16.71
CA THR A 49 -22.73 6.32 -16.39
C THR A 49 -24.08 6.79 -15.85
N VAL A 50 -24.11 7.86 -15.04
CA VAL A 50 -25.37 8.43 -14.52
C VAL A 50 -26.15 9.15 -15.61
N ILE A 51 -25.50 9.92 -16.47
CA ILE A 51 -26.16 10.65 -17.56
C ILE A 51 -26.72 9.69 -18.60
N GLN A 52 -25.93 8.68 -18.99
CA GLN A 52 -26.32 7.67 -19.98
C GLN A 52 -27.12 6.52 -19.38
N TYR A 53 -27.59 6.67 -18.15
CA TYR A 53 -28.40 5.66 -17.49
C TYR A 53 -29.72 5.47 -18.26
N GLN A 54 -29.83 4.35 -18.96
CA GLN A 54 -31.06 3.91 -19.60
C GLN A 54 -31.59 2.67 -18.86
N PRO A 55 -32.90 2.59 -18.59
CA PRO A 55 -33.48 1.41 -17.98
C PRO A 55 -33.22 0.21 -18.88
N ILE A 56 -32.67 -0.86 -18.29
CA ILE A 56 -32.39 -2.10 -19.01
C ILE A 56 -33.68 -2.61 -19.65
N THR A 57 -33.68 -2.75 -20.98
CA THR A 57 -34.78 -3.35 -21.74
C THR A 57 -34.28 -4.64 -22.36
N TYR A 58 -35.05 -5.71 -22.23
CA TYR A 58 -34.70 -6.99 -22.82
C TYR A 58 -35.79 -7.37 -23.82
N ASN A 59 -35.44 -7.40 -25.11
CA ASN A 59 -36.38 -7.51 -26.23
C ASN A 59 -37.49 -6.45 -26.17
N HIS A 60 -38.70 -6.85 -25.76
CA HIS A 60 -39.88 -5.99 -25.61
C HIS A 60 -40.31 -5.81 -24.15
N TYR A 61 -39.54 -6.36 -23.19
CA TYR A 61 -39.84 -6.29 -21.78
C TYR A 61 -39.06 -5.13 -21.13
N GLN A 62 -39.78 -4.13 -20.65
CA GLN A 62 -39.22 -3.08 -19.82
C GLN A 62 -39.12 -3.58 -18.38
N TYR A 63 -37.92 -3.55 -17.81
CA TYR A 63 -37.75 -3.90 -16.40
C TYR A 63 -38.51 -2.90 -15.53
N PRO A 64 -39.33 -3.38 -14.58
CA PRO A 64 -40.04 -2.50 -13.67
C PRO A 64 -39.05 -1.80 -12.73
N GLY A 65 -39.36 -0.57 -12.32
CA GLY A 65 -38.45 0.27 -11.52
C GLY A 65 -38.00 -0.37 -10.19
N TRP A 66 -38.77 -1.29 -9.61
CA TRP A 66 -38.37 -2.03 -8.41
C TRP A 66 -37.18 -2.98 -8.69
N ALA A 67 -37.11 -3.60 -9.88
CA ALA A 67 -36.02 -4.50 -10.23
C ALA A 67 -34.71 -3.73 -10.43
N VAL A 68 -34.80 -2.55 -11.03
CA VAL A 68 -33.71 -1.58 -11.10
C VAL A 68 -33.23 -1.18 -9.70
N ALA A 69 -34.16 -0.85 -8.80
CA ALA A 69 -33.82 -0.46 -7.42
C ALA A 69 -33.10 -1.60 -6.68
N VAL A 70 -33.53 -2.85 -6.86
CA VAL A 70 -32.84 -4.03 -6.31
C VAL A 70 -31.42 -4.16 -6.87
N GLY A 71 -31.22 -3.92 -8.17
CA GLY A 71 -29.89 -3.92 -8.79
C GLY A 71 -28.95 -2.88 -8.17
N PHE A 72 -29.43 -1.65 -7.96
CA PHE A 72 -28.67 -0.61 -7.28
C PHE A 72 -28.41 -0.95 -5.81
N LEU A 73 -29.39 -1.50 -5.09
CA LEU A 73 -29.20 -1.94 -3.71
C LEU A 73 -28.12 -3.02 -3.62
N MET A 74 -28.11 -3.98 -4.56
CA MET A 74 -27.08 -5.01 -4.62
C MET A 74 -25.70 -4.39 -4.89
N ALA A 75 -25.58 -3.44 -5.81
CA ALA A 75 -24.33 -2.73 -6.06
C ALA A 75 -23.85 -1.94 -4.82
N LEU A 76 -24.75 -1.16 -4.21
CA LEU A 76 -24.48 -0.32 -3.04
C LEU A 76 -24.16 -1.14 -1.79
N SER A 77 -24.65 -2.38 -1.68
CA SER A 77 -24.38 -3.27 -0.54
C SER A 77 -22.87 -3.52 -0.34
N SER A 78 -22.11 -3.64 -1.42
CA SER A 78 -20.65 -3.81 -1.32
C SER A 78 -19.95 -2.52 -0.88
N VAL A 79 -20.45 -1.38 -1.35
CA VAL A 79 -19.87 -0.05 -1.08
C VAL A 79 -20.14 0.38 0.36
N ILE A 80 -21.32 0.06 0.90
CA ILE A 80 -21.72 0.45 2.26
C ILE A 80 -20.99 -0.32 3.36
N CYS A 81 -20.41 -1.50 3.06
CA CYS A 81 -19.55 -2.23 4.00
C CYS A 81 -18.35 -1.39 4.48
N ILE A 82 -17.80 -0.54 3.61
CA ILE A 82 -16.64 0.32 3.91
C ILE A 82 -16.97 1.36 5.00
N PRO A 83 -18.01 2.22 4.86
CA PRO A 83 -18.38 3.17 5.90
C PRO A 83 -18.91 2.49 7.17
N ILE A 84 -19.58 1.34 7.07
CA ILE A 84 -20.01 0.57 8.26
C ILE A 84 -18.79 0.16 9.09
N TYR A 85 -17.77 -0.41 8.44
CA TYR A 85 -16.53 -0.78 9.12
C TYR A 85 -15.80 0.44 9.71
N ALA A 86 -15.74 1.54 8.96
CA ALA A 86 -15.15 2.79 9.45
C ALA A 86 -15.88 3.33 10.69
N LEU A 87 -17.22 3.28 10.71
CA LEU A 87 -18.03 3.71 11.84
C LEU A 87 -17.84 2.78 13.04
N PHE A 88 -17.84 1.46 12.81
CA PHE A 88 -17.57 0.47 13.86
C PHE A 88 -16.21 0.71 14.53
N GLN A 89 -15.16 0.95 13.73
CA GLN A 89 -13.83 1.27 14.26
C GLN A 89 -13.82 2.59 15.02
N LEU A 90 -14.55 3.61 14.55
CA LEU A 90 -14.67 4.89 15.22
C LEU A 90 -15.42 4.79 16.57
N CYS A 91 -16.43 3.91 16.66
CA CYS A 91 -17.14 3.64 17.91
C CYS A 91 -16.29 2.89 18.94
N ARG A 92 -15.39 1.99 18.49
CA ARG A 92 -14.47 1.25 19.38
C ARG A 92 -13.22 2.03 19.79
N THR A 93 -12.88 3.10 19.07
CA THR A 93 -11.70 3.90 19.37
C THR A 93 -12.01 4.93 20.46
N ASP A 94 -11.31 4.85 21.57
CA ASP A 94 -11.44 5.82 22.66
C ASP A 94 -10.90 7.20 22.25
N GLY A 95 -11.63 8.25 22.62
CA GLY A 95 -11.23 9.63 22.40
C GLY A 95 -12.36 10.62 22.73
N ASP A 96 -12.02 11.79 23.25
CA ASP A 96 -13.01 12.77 23.72
C ASP A 96 -13.69 13.53 22.56
N THR A 97 -13.07 13.55 21.37
CA THR A 97 -13.58 14.24 20.18
C THR A 97 -13.59 13.34 18.94
N LEU A 98 -14.61 13.47 18.10
CA LEU A 98 -14.74 12.72 16.83
C LEU A 98 -13.52 12.90 15.91
N LEU A 99 -12.96 14.12 15.87
CA LEU A 99 -11.75 14.44 15.11
C LEU A 99 -10.52 13.68 15.63
N GLN A 100 -10.41 13.52 16.96
CA GLN A 100 -9.31 12.78 17.58
C GLN A 100 -9.46 11.27 17.36
N ARG A 101 -10.69 10.74 17.46
CA ARG A 101 -10.98 9.34 17.12
C ARG A 101 -10.69 9.05 15.64
N LEU A 102 -11.08 9.94 14.73
CA LEU A 102 -10.81 9.79 13.30
C LEU A 102 -9.30 9.83 13.01
N LYS A 103 -8.58 10.78 13.63
CA LYS A 103 -7.12 10.88 13.52
C LYS A 103 -6.43 9.63 14.07
N ASN A 104 -6.93 9.05 15.15
CA ASN A 104 -6.41 7.81 15.71
C ASN A 104 -6.71 6.59 14.82
N ALA A 105 -7.94 6.48 14.30
CA ALA A 105 -8.34 5.40 13.39
C ALA A 105 -7.61 5.43 12.05
N THR A 106 -7.11 6.61 11.65
CA THR A 106 -6.35 6.81 10.41
C THR A 106 -4.84 6.54 10.57
N LYS A 107 -4.36 6.32 11.80
CA LYS A 107 -2.95 5.98 12.00
C LYS A 107 -2.69 4.54 11.51
N PRO A 108 -1.59 4.31 10.77
CA PRO A 108 -1.17 2.95 10.44
C PRO A 108 -0.87 2.16 11.72
N SER A 109 -0.93 0.82 11.65
CA SER A 109 -0.56 -0.04 12.76
C SER A 109 0.88 0.21 13.20
N ARG A 110 1.17 0.05 14.50
CA ARG A 110 2.49 0.35 15.08
C ARG A 110 3.61 -0.51 14.50
N ASP A 111 3.27 -1.72 14.07
CA ASP A 111 4.22 -2.69 13.50
C ASP A 111 4.36 -2.57 11.97
N TRP A 112 3.72 -1.58 11.35
CA TRP A 112 3.77 -1.41 9.92
C TRP A 112 5.16 -0.91 9.47
N GLY A 113 5.82 -1.69 8.62
CA GLY A 113 7.15 -1.38 8.09
C GLY A 113 7.69 -2.53 7.23
N PRO A 114 8.91 -2.38 6.68
CA PRO A 114 9.55 -3.44 5.89
C PRO A 114 9.77 -4.71 6.72
N ALA A 115 9.69 -5.86 6.04
CA ALA A 115 9.81 -7.18 6.65
C ALA A 115 11.21 -7.45 7.22
N LEU A 116 12.26 -6.98 6.54
CA LEU A 116 13.64 -7.09 7.03
C LEU A 116 13.94 -5.98 8.05
N LEU A 117 14.41 -6.37 9.23
CA LEU A 117 14.83 -5.46 10.29
C LEU A 117 15.93 -4.49 9.83
N GLU A 118 16.83 -4.95 8.95
CA GLU A 118 17.89 -4.13 8.38
C GLU A 118 17.37 -2.93 7.58
N HIS A 119 16.18 -3.05 6.98
CA HIS A 119 15.53 -1.99 6.21
C HIS A 119 14.59 -1.12 7.07
N ARG A 120 14.40 -1.45 8.36
CA ARG A 120 13.65 -0.63 9.33
C ARG A 120 14.51 0.49 9.88
N THR A 121 15.00 1.37 9.02
CA THR A 121 15.75 2.57 9.41
C THR A 121 14.86 3.82 9.44
N GLY A 122 15.19 4.79 10.30
CA GLY A 122 14.49 6.07 10.40
C GLY A 122 13.02 5.96 10.84
N ARG A 123 12.07 6.27 9.96
CA ARG A 123 10.62 6.35 10.23
C ARG A 123 10.01 5.02 10.68
N TYR A 124 10.64 3.90 10.34
CA TYR A 124 10.18 2.53 10.61
C TYR A 124 11.00 1.82 11.69
N ALA A 125 11.88 2.55 12.39
CA ALA A 125 12.70 1.98 13.46
C ALA A 125 11.78 1.39 14.55
N PRO A 126 11.98 0.11 14.95
CA PRO A 126 11.22 -0.45 16.04
C PRO A 126 11.56 0.32 17.31
N THR A 127 10.52 0.83 17.98
CA THR A 127 10.67 1.56 19.26
C THR A 127 11.12 0.64 20.40
N ILE A 128 11.13 -0.68 20.16
CA ILE A 128 11.56 -1.72 21.08
C ILE A 128 12.84 -2.33 20.49
N LEU A 129 13.92 -2.28 21.27
CA LEU A 129 15.17 -3.00 20.96
C LEU A 129 14.82 -4.49 20.77
N PRO A 130 15.34 -5.19 19.74
CA PRO A 130 14.95 -6.58 19.51
C PRO A 130 15.25 -7.41 20.76
N SER A 131 14.23 -8.06 21.30
CA SER A 131 14.44 -9.20 22.19
C SER A 131 15.13 -10.29 21.35
N PRO A 132 16.16 -11.00 21.87
CA PRO A 132 16.97 -11.96 21.11
C PRO A 132 16.20 -13.14 20.48
N GLU A 133 14.88 -13.20 20.65
CA GLU A 133 13.99 -14.30 20.29
C GLU A 133 13.40 -14.11 18.88
N ASP A 134 13.32 -12.87 18.38
CA ASP A 134 12.81 -12.54 17.03
C ASP A 134 13.84 -12.81 15.91
N GLY A 135 15.11 -13.01 16.28
CA GLY A 135 16.21 -13.26 15.32
C GLY A 135 16.32 -14.71 14.83
N LEU A 136 15.52 -15.64 15.39
CA LEU A 136 15.67 -17.07 15.11
C LEU A 136 14.62 -17.63 14.12
N GLU A 137 13.55 -16.89 13.82
CA GLU A 137 12.44 -17.36 12.97
C GLU A 137 12.48 -16.80 11.53
N VAL A 138 13.67 -16.63 10.96
CA VAL A 138 13.85 -16.44 9.51
C VAL A 138 14.69 -17.58 8.97
N GLN A 139 14.05 -18.73 8.76
CA GLN A 139 14.63 -19.83 7.99
C GLN A 139 14.71 -19.39 6.51
N PRO A 140 15.92 -19.26 5.90
CA PRO A 140 16.02 -18.86 4.51
C PRO A 140 15.58 -20.01 3.60
N LEU A 141 14.41 -19.88 2.98
CA LEU A 141 13.99 -20.78 1.91
C LEU A 141 14.70 -20.37 0.61
N HIS A 142 15.92 -20.87 0.41
CA HIS A 142 16.48 -21.43 -0.84
C HIS A 142 18.02 -21.29 -0.88
N PRO A 143 18.78 -22.38 -0.61
CA PRO A 143 20.20 -22.44 -0.87
C PRO A 143 20.42 -22.98 -2.29
N ASP A 144 20.33 -22.13 -3.31
CA ASP A 144 20.96 -22.42 -4.62
C ASP A 144 20.67 -21.29 -5.60
N LYS A 145 21.61 -20.37 -5.76
CA LYS A 145 22.11 -19.91 -7.06
C LYS A 145 23.50 -19.32 -6.85
N ALA A 146 24.48 -20.16 -7.18
CA ALA A 146 25.76 -19.82 -7.76
C ALA A 146 26.64 -18.80 -7.01
N GLN A 147 27.63 -19.36 -6.32
CA GLN A 147 28.96 -18.79 -6.18
C GLN A 147 29.39 -18.10 -7.48
N ILE A 148 29.72 -16.80 -7.41
CA ILE A 148 30.70 -16.18 -8.31
C ILE A 148 31.86 -15.76 -7.41
N PRO A 149 33.11 -16.24 -7.62
CA PRO A 149 34.15 -16.14 -6.61
C PRO A 149 34.85 -14.77 -6.55
N MET A 150 35.05 -14.30 -5.32
CA MET A 150 36.30 -13.73 -4.76
C MET A 150 36.86 -12.40 -5.29
N VAL A 151 36.52 -11.32 -4.58
CA VAL A 151 37.40 -10.41 -3.80
C VAL A 151 38.88 -10.28 -4.23
N GLY A 152 39.31 -9.02 -4.45
CA GLY A 152 40.40 -8.44 -3.64
C GLY A 152 41.74 -8.14 -4.31
N SER A 153 41.94 -6.87 -4.67
CA SER A 153 43.25 -6.24 -4.87
C SER A 153 43.98 -6.02 -3.53
N ASN A 154 45.21 -6.52 -3.35
CA ASN A 154 46.48 -5.74 -3.29
C ASN A 154 47.62 -6.51 -2.59
N GLY A 155 48.85 -6.27 -3.05
CA GLY A 155 50.03 -7.12 -2.84
C GLY A 155 50.83 -7.03 -1.53
N SER A 156 51.92 -7.80 -1.53
CA SER A 156 53.16 -7.72 -0.74
C SER A 156 53.47 -8.98 0.08
N SER A 157 54.31 -9.85 -0.47
CA SER A 157 55.43 -10.56 0.20
C SER A 157 55.95 -11.73 -0.65
N ARG A 158 57.28 -11.91 -0.65
CA ARG A 158 58.09 -12.95 -1.32
C ARG A 158 58.61 -12.64 -2.73
N LEU A 159 59.62 -11.79 -2.77
CA LEU A 159 60.70 -11.88 -3.76
C LEU A 159 62.04 -11.73 -3.00
N GLN A 160 62.37 -12.77 -2.23
CA GLN A 160 63.67 -13.00 -1.60
C GLN A 160 63.67 -14.45 -1.12
N ASP A 161 64.16 -15.35 -1.99
CA ASP A 161 64.87 -16.59 -1.65
C ASP A 161 64.78 -17.56 -2.83
N SER A 162 65.83 -17.57 -3.66
CA SER A 162 66.43 -18.77 -4.27
C SER A 162 67.52 -18.32 -5.24
N ARG A 163 68.67 -17.91 -4.67
CA ARG A 163 69.94 -18.41 -5.18
C ARG A 163 70.03 -19.87 -4.72
N ILE A 164 70.21 -20.78 -5.65
CA ILE A 164 71.21 -21.88 -5.73
C ILE A 164 70.86 -22.66 -6.99
#